data_AF-A0A9W6ERZ4-F1
#
_entry.id   AF-A0A9W6ERZ4-F1
#
_cell.length_a   1.000
_cell.length_b   1.000
_cell.length_c   1.000
_cell.angle_alpha   90.00
_cell.angle_beta   90.00
_cell.angle_gamma   90.00
#
_symmetry.space_group_name_H-M   'P 1'
#
loop_
_entity.id
_entity.type
_entity.pdbx_description
1 polymer ?
#
loop_
_entity_poly.entity_id
_entity_poly.type
_entity_poly.pdbx_seq_one_letter_code
_entity_poly.pdbx_strand_id
1 'polypeptide(L)'
;MNDRNLQDALFGKINFFVDTLAQCACTEVILNSANQVDKGHLRVALVRLYKDILKYTAHIKRTRDSSTAYNGWGLVTTFTEQPFTELNAPVTTEEDAISSLAESIQHLHCEAEAREILRQIDQLTESLQCGSLRYIVDKLPMAEEAHHKSLSNTHEAICLPGTRTELLTLISKWAESADSETIFWLSGMPGTGKSTIALTVANLFEEKDQLGATFFFKLGTVGRESARYLFPTIVRQLILRHQQLIPAVRAAMEDDPDLPHRSLSVQFEKLILQPLLSLRLNQSTRTVIVIDELDQCDEDDIRVAEFAICKSPDILNKPARTSHTA
;
A
#
# COMPACT_ATOMS: atom_id res chain seq x y z
N MET A 1 -11.09 35.95 -51.90
CA MET A 1 -11.46 35.60 -50.51
C MET A 1 -11.63 36.91 -49.74
N ASN A 2 -12.79 37.15 -49.12
CA ASN A 2 -13.15 38.48 -48.59
C ASN A 2 -12.34 38.81 -47.33
N ASP A 3 -11.83 40.04 -47.21
CA ASP A 3 -10.98 40.51 -46.11
C ASP A 3 -11.46 40.18 -44.70
N ARG A 4 -12.78 40.20 -44.48
CA ARG A 4 -13.39 39.82 -43.19
C ARG A 4 -13.02 38.40 -42.77
N ASN A 5 -12.97 37.45 -43.70
CA ASN A 5 -12.63 36.07 -43.39
C ASN A 5 -11.17 35.91 -42.96
N LEU A 6 -10.27 36.74 -43.50
CA LEU A 6 -8.86 36.74 -43.12
C LEU A 6 -8.67 37.35 -41.72
N GLN A 7 -9.42 38.42 -41.43
CA GLN A 7 -9.42 39.08 -40.13
C GLN A 7 -9.97 38.14 -39.04
N ASP A 8 -11.08 37.46 -39.31
CA ASP A 8 -11.68 36.49 -38.39
C ASP A 8 -10.74 35.29 -38.14
N ALA A 9 -10.04 34.81 -39.18
CA ALA A 9 -9.05 33.73 -39.04
C ALA A 9 -7.85 34.16 -38.17
N LEU A 10 -7.37 35.40 -38.31
CA LEU A 10 -6.28 35.95 -37.48
C LEU A 10 -6.70 36.11 -36.01
N PHE A 11 -7.91 36.64 -35.77
CA PHE A 11 -8.44 36.77 -34.41
C PHE A 11 -8.68 35.41 -33.74
N GLY A 12 -9.18 34.43 -34.48
CA GLY A 12 -9.32 33.05 -34.00
C GLY A 12 -7.99 32.44 -33.56
N LYS A 13 -6.92 32.65 -34.35
CA LYS A 13 -5.57 32.17 -34.01
C LYS A 13 -4.99 32.87 -32.77
N ILE A 14 -5.14 34.18 -32.65
CA ILE A 14 -4.68 34.95 -31.48
C ILE A 14 -5.36 34.45 -30.20
N ASN A 15 -6.67 34.21 -30.24
CA ASN A 15 -7.40 33.71 -29.07
C ASN A 15 -6.89 32.32 -28.65
N PHE A 16 -6.66 31.41 -29.59
CA PHE A 16 -6.06 30.10 -29.31
C PHE A 16 -4.68 30.21 -28.64
N PHE A 17 -3.83 31.13 -29.08
CA PHE A 17 -2.53 31.39 -28.44
C PHE A 17 -2.66 31.95 -27.02
N VAL A 18 -3.59 32.88 -26.81
CA VAL A 18 -3.84 33.48 -25.50
C VAL A 18 -4.38 32.43 -24.52
N ASP A 19 -5.29 31.57 -24.96
CA ASP A 19 -5.84 30.47 -24.15
C ASP A 19 -4.76 29.44 -23.79
N THR A 20 -3.88 29.10 -24.73
CA THR A 20 -2.74 28.21 -24.49
C THR A 20 -1.75 28.81 -23.49
N LEU A 21 -1.44 30.11 -23.62
CA LEU A 21 -0.58 30.83 -22.67
C LEU A 21 -1.22 30.95 -21.28
N ALA A 22 -2.53 31.17 -21.21
CA ALA A 22 -3.27 31.22 -19.96
C ALA A 22 -3.24 29.85 -19.25
N GLN A 23 -3.44 28.76 -20.00
CA GLN A 23 -3.27 27.40 -19.48
C GLN A 23 -1.83 27.15 -18.98
N CYS A 24 -0.81 27.62 -19.70
CA CYS A 24 0.58 27.53 -19.25
C CYS A 24 0.83 28.29 -17.94
N ALA A 25 0.31 29.51 -17.81
CA ALA A 25 0.45 30.32 -16.60
C ALA A 25 -0.24 29.67 -15.39
N CYS A 26 -1.45 29.13 -15.58
CA CYS A 26 -2.15 28.36 -14.54
C CYS A 26 -1.35 27.10 -14.14
N THR A 27 -0.76 26.42 -15.12
CA THR A 27 0.06 25.22 -14.90
C THR A 27 1.35 25.54 -14.11
N GLU A 28 1.98 26.69 -14.38
CA GLU A 28 3.16 27.16 -13.66
C GLU A 28 2.87 27.49 -12.18
N VAL A 29 1.69 28.05 -11.90
CA VAL A 29 1.20 28.31 -10.53
C VAL A 29 0.98 27.01 -9.76
N ILE A 30 0.35 26.01 -10.38
CA ILE A 30 0.08 24.70 -9.77
C ILE A 30 1.41 23.96 -9.51
N LEU A 31 2.35 23.99 -10.45
CA LEU A 31 3.65 23.31 -10.32
C LEU A 31 4.62 23.97 -9.34
N ASN A 32 4.49 25.28 -9.09
CA ASN A 32 5.25 25.95 -8.04
C ASN A 32 4.79 25.54 -6.63
N SER A 33 3.56 25.03 -6.47
CA SER A 33 3.05 24.50 -5.20
C SER A 33 3.36 23.01 -4.97
N ALA A 34 3.73 22.26 -6.01
CA ALA A 34 4.01 20.83 -5.94
C ALA A 34 5.50 20.52 -5.67
N ASN A 35 5.74 19.56 -4.78
CA ASN A 35 7.09 19.16 -4.37
C ASN A 35 7.69 18.06 -5.28
N GLN A 36 8.70 18.49 -6.04
CA GLN A 36 9.89 17.76 -6.50
C GLN A 36 9.94 16.85 -7.73
N VAL A 37 8.86 16.38 -8.36
CA VAL A 37 9.05 15.49 -9.53
C VAL A 37 8.57 16.15 -10.82
N ASP A 38 9.54 16.44 -11.69
CA ASP A 38 9.41 16.85 -13.10
C ASP A 38 9.25 18.35 -13.46
N LYS A 39 9.88 19.24 -12.69
CA LYS A 39 10.04 20.67 -13.06
C LYS A 39 10.93 20.88 -14.31
N GLY A 40 11.72 19.87 -14.70
CA GLY A 40 12.71 19.96 -15.77
C GLY A 40 12.11 19.97 -17.16
N HIS A 41 11.29 18.97 -17.49
CA HIS A 41 10.67 18.86 -18.82
C HIS A 41 9.70 20.02 -19.09
N LEU A 42 8.97 20.46 -18.06
CA LEU A 42 8.02 21.56 -18.20
C LEU A 42 8.69 22.92 -18.43
N ARG A 43 9.82 23.19 -17.76
CA ARG A 43 10.62 24.40 -18.03
C ARG A 43 11.15 24.41 -19.46
N VAL A 44 11.59 23.26 -19.96
CA VAL A 44 12.06 23.13 -21.35
C VAL A 44 10.92 23.34 -22.35
N ALA A 45 9.72 22.85 -22.05
CA ALA A 45 8.52 23.06 -22.86
C ALA A 45 8.08 24.54 -22.88
N LEU A 46 8.02 25.20 -21.72
CA LEU A 46 7.70 26.64 -21.60
C LEU A 46 8.68 27.53 -22.39
N VAL A 47 9.99 27.28 -22.27
CA VAL A 47 11.01 28.05 -22.99
C VAL A 47 10.88 27.87 -24.51
N ARG A 48 10.53 26.67 -24.98
CA ARG A 48 10.26 26.42 -26.41
C ARG A 48 9.00 27.16 -26.88
N LEU A 49 7.92 27.13 -26.11
CA LEU A 49 6.69 27.87 -26.43
C LEU A 49 6.93 29.37 -26.53
N TYR A 50 7.61 29.97 -25.54
CA TYR A 50 7.97 31.39 -25.60
C TYR A 50 8.83 31.72 -26.82
N LYS A 51 9.79 30.85 -27.16
CA LYS A 51 10.63 31.02 -28.34
C LYS A 51 9.81 30.99 -29.63
N ASP A 52 8.83 30.10 -29.75
CA ASP A 52 8.05 29.93 -30.96
C ASP A 52 6.98 31.03 -31.11
N ILE A 53 6.36 31.48 -30.02
CA ILE A 53 5.49 32.68 -30.00
C ILE A 53 6.28 33.92 -30.39
N LEU A 54 7.52 34.08 -29.89
CA LEU A 54 8.40 35.20 -30.24
C LEU A 54 8.82 35.17 -31.71
N LYS A 55 9.06 33.97 -32.29
CA LYS A 55 9.33 33.84 -33.73
C LYS A 55 8.11 34.20 -34.57
N TYR A 56 6.94 33.73 -34.20
CA TYR A 56 5.68 34.03 -34.88
C TYR A 56 5.38 35.54 -34.87
N THR A 57 5.49 36.18 -33.70
CA THR A 57 5.32 37.65 -33.59
C THR A 57 6.41 38.42 -34.35
N ALA A 58 7.66 37.96 -34.35
CA ALA A 58 8.72 38.57 -35.15
C ALA A 58 8.48 38.41 -36.67
N HIS A 59 7.92 37.27 -37.10
CA HIS A 59 7.58 37.02 -38.50
C HIS A 59 6.47 37.97 -38.96
N ILE A 60 5.37 38.07 -38.22
CA ILE A 60 4.27 39.03 -38.48
C ILE A 60 4.80 40.47 -38.53
N LYS A 61 5.73 40.83 -37.64
CA LYS A 61 6.30 42.17 -37.59
C LYS A 61 7.18 42.47 -38.82
N ARG A 62 8.00 41.52 -39.28
CA ARG A 62 8.82 41.68 -40.49
C ARG A 62 8.00 41.80 -41.77
N THR A 63 6.91 41.05 -41.88
CA THR A 63 5.96 41.18 -43.00
C THR A 63 5.23 42.53 -42.99
N ARG A 64 5.15 43.20 -41.83
CA ARG A 64 4.54 44.53 -41.66
C ARG A 64 5.53 45.68 -41.92
N ASP A 65 6.80 45.51 -41.55
CA ASP A 65 7.84 46.54 -41.69
C ASP A 65 8.44 46.61 -43.11
N SER A 66 8.24 45.58 -43.93
CA SER A 66 8.63 45.57 -45.36
C SER A 66 7.63 46.30 -46.28
N SER A 67 6.45 46.68 -45.76
CA SER A 67 5.48 47.54 -46.46
C SER A 67 5.54 48.97 -45.92
N THR A 68 6.42 49.80 -46.47
CA THR A 68 6.55 51.20 -46.04
C THR A 68 5.62 52.10 -46.84
N ALA A 69 4.38 52.29 -46.38
CA ALA A 69 3.67 53.59 -46.37
C ALA A 69 2.21 53.50 -45.90
N TYR A 70 1.85 54.45 -45.04
CA TYR A 70 0.52 54.96 -44.68
C TYR A 70 -0.31 54.26 -43.59
N ASN A 71 -0.21 54.85 -42.40
CA ASN A 71 -1.27 55.23 -41.45
C ASN A 71 -2.70 54.72 -41.72
N GLY A 72 -3.25 54.08 -40.70
CA GLY A 72 -4.67 54.14 -40.36
C GLY A 72 -5.61 53.33 -41.26
N TRP A 73 -5.78 52.05 -40.93
CA TRP A 73 -7.06 51.30 -41.01
C TRP A 73 -7.90 51.36 -42.31
N GLY A 74 -7.31 51.74 -43.46
CA GLY A 74 -8.08 52.18 -44.63
C GLY A 74 -8.12 51.27 -45.86
N LEU A 75 -7.19 50.32 -46.06
CA LEU A 75 -7.21 49.48 -47.26
C LEU A 75 -6.78 48.06 -46.96
N VAL A 76 -7.75 47.37 -46.41
CA VAL A 76 -7.87 45.92 -46.31
C VAL A 76 -8.05 45.35 -47.75
N THR A 77 -8.56 46.14 -48.71
CA THR A 77 -9.08 45.63 -49.99
C THR A 77 -8.13 45.36 -51.18
N THR A 78 -6.80 45.31 -51.02
CA THR A 78 -5.91 44.93 -52.16
C THR A 78 -4.76 44.01 -51.76
N PHE A 79 -5.05 42.94 -51.04
CA PHE A 79 -4.21 41.74 -51.08
C PHE A 79 -4.83 40.75 -52.07
N THR A 80 -4.27 40.71 -53.28
CA THR A 80 -4.52 39.66 -54.25
C THR A 80 -4.06 38.32 -53.66
N GLU A 81 -4.78 37.25 -53.99
CA GLU A 81 -4.70 35.89 -53.40
C GLU A 81 -3.34 35.17 -53.57
N GLN A 82 -2.27 35.81 -54.05
CA GLN A 82 -1.02 35.15 -54.42
C GLN A 82 0.09 35.08 -53.35
N PRO A 83 0.25 35.99 -52.36
CA PRO A 83 1.25 35.83 -51.30
C PRO A 83 0.81 34.89 -50.16
N PHE A 84 -0.48 34.55 -50.08
CA PHE A 84 -1.02 33.77 -48.96
C PHE A 84 -0.71 32.28 -49.02
N THR A 85 -0.53 31.71 -50.22
CA THR A 85 -0.18 30.29 -50.38
C THR A 85 1.24 29.97 -49.92
N GLU A 86 2.18 30.90 -50.01
CA GLU A 86 3.57 30.72 -49.51
C GLU A 86 3.71 30.97 -48.01
N LEU A 87 2.80 31.71 -47.38
CA LEU A 87 2.74 31.90 -45.92
C LEU A 87 2.02 30.77 -45.18
N ASN A 88 1.17 29.99 -45.86
CA ASN A 88 0.41 28.92 -45.20
C ASN A 88 1.24 27.65 -44.92
N ALA A 89 2.23 27.32 -45.76
CA ALA A 89 3.06 26.13 -45.59
C ALA A 89 3.94 26.11 -44.32
N PRO A 90 4.61 27.21 -43.90
CA PRO A 90 5.33 27.25 -42.62
C PRO A 90 4.38 27.37 -41.41
N VAL A 91 3.23 28.03 -41.58
CA VAL A 91 2.23 28.26 -40.52
C VAL A 91 1.50 26.97 -40.13
N THR A 92 1.22 26.05 -41.06
CA THR A 92 0.60 24.75 -40.74
C THR A 92 1.52 23.85 -39.92
N THR A 93 2.82 23.81 -40.22
CA THR A 93 3.80 23.07 -39.42
C THR A 93 3.97 23.63 -38.01
N GLU A 94 3.80 24.94 -37.83
CA GLU A 94 3.84 25.57 -36.51
C GLU A 94 2.53 25.33 -35.75
N GLU A 95 1.37 25.38 -36.42
CA GLU A 95 0.05 25.03 -35.85
C GLU A 95 -0.04 23.58 -35.36
N ASP A 96 0.51 22.64 -36.13
CA ASP A 96 0.60 21.23 -35.73
C ASP A 96 1.49 21.07 -34.50
N ALA A 97 2.60 21.81 -34.42
CA ALA A 97 3.49 21.80 -33.27
C ALA A 97 2.83 22.38 -32.00
N ILE A 98 2.02 23.43 -32.15
CA ILE A 98 1.29 24.04 -31.02
C ILE A 98 0.14 23.15 -30.57
N SER A 99 -0.59 22.54 -31.51
CA SER A 99 -1.68 21.59 -31.18
C SER A 99 -1.13 20.36 -30.44
N SER A 100 -0.01 19.80 -30.92
CA SER A 100 0.72 18.71 -30.25
C SER A 100 1.20 19.10 -28.84
N LEU A 101 1.60 20.37 -28.64
CA LEU A 101 1.98 20.88 -27.33
C LEU A 101 0.77 21.07 -26.39
N ALA A 102 -0.35 21.60 -26.90
CA ALA A 102 -1.58 21.75 -26.13
C ALA A 102 -2.12 20.40 -25.64
N GLU A 103 -2.06 19.37 -26.50
CA GLU A 103 -2.35 17.98 -26.12
C GLU A 103 -1.41 17.48 -25.02
N SER A 104 -0.11 17.76 -25.15
CA SER A 104 0.89 17.37 -24.14
C SER A 104 0.66 18.06 -22.79
N ILE A 105 0.31 19.35 -22.79
CA ILE A 105 -0.02 20.11 -21.57
C ILE A 105 -1.29 19.56 -20.92
N GLN A 106 -2.33 19.31 -21.72
CA GLN A 106 -3.58 18.72 -21.23
C GLN A 106 -3.34 17.34 -20.63
N HIS A 107 -2.53 16.50 -21.28
CA HIS A 107 -2.14 15.19 -20.76
C HIS A 107 -1.42 15.31 -19.41
N LEU A 108 -0.45 16.21 -19.27
CA LEU A 108 0.27 16.45 -18.02
C LEU A 108 -0.66 16.97 -16.91
N HIS A 109 -1.65 17.79 -17.25
CA HIS A 109 -2.66 18.27 -16.31
C HIS A 109 -3.52 17.12 -15.78
N CYS A 110 -4.07 16.28 -16.67
CA CYS A 110 -4.82 15.10 -16.28
C CYS A 110 -3.99 14.13 -15.42
N GLU A 111 -2.70 13.96 -15.73
CA GLU A 111 -1.79 13.12 -14.96
C GLU A 111 -1.52 13.69 -13.56
N ALA A 112 -1.42 15.03 -13.43
CA ALA A 112 -1.26 15.69 -12.13
C ALA A 112 -2.54 15.58 -11.28
N GLU A 113 -3.72 15.76 -11.86
CA GLU A 113 -4.99 15.55 -11.18
C GLU A 113 -5.16 14.10 -10.71
N ALA A 114 -4.84 13.13 -11.58
CA ALA A 114 -4.90 11.72 -11.23
C ALA A 114 -3.96 11.39 -10.05
N ARG A 115 -2.73 11.93 -10.04
CA ARG A 115 -1.80 11.79 -8.91
C ARG A 115 -2.33 12.38 -7.62
N GLU A 116 -2.95 13.55 -7.67
CA GLU A 116 -3.52 14.18 -6.47
C GLU A 116 -4.71 13.37 -5.92
N ILE A 117 -5.57 12.85 -6.80
CA ILE A 117 -6.66 11.94 -6.40
C ILE A 117 -6.09 10.67 -5.75
N LEU A 118 -5.07 10.05 -6.35
CA LEU A 118 -4.40 8.88 -5.76
C LEU A 118 -3.81 9.20 -4.38
N ARG A 119 -3.13 10.33 -4.24
CA ARG A 119 -2.57 10.78 -2.96
C ARG A 119 -3.66 10.97 -1.89
N GLN A 120 -4.82 11.51 -2.27
CA GLN A 120 -5.96 11.66 -1.37
C GLN A 120 -6.55 10.30 -0.97
N ILE A 121 -6.64 9.35 -1.90
CA ILE A 121 -7.07 7.98 -1.62
C ILE A 121 -6.11 7.31 -0.64
N ASP A 122 -4.80 7.43 -0.83
CA ASP A 122 -3.80 6.87 0.06
C ASP A 122 -3.94 7.45 1.48
N GLN A 123 -4.08 8.78 1.59
CA GLN A 123 -4.26 9.48 2.86
C GLN A 123 -5.55 9.05 3.59
N LEU A 124 -6.65 8.89 2.86
CA LEU A 124 -7.91 8.39 3.42
C LEU A 124 -7.79 6.93 3.85
N THR A 125 -7.09 6.11 3.07
CA THR A 125 -6.86 4.69 3.36
C THR A 125 -6.05 4.53 4.65
N GLU A 126 -4.97 5.28 4.82
CA GLU A 126 -4.18 5.30 6.07
C GLU A 126 -5.03 5.73 7.27
N SER A 127 -5.85 6.77 7.12
CA SER A 127 -6.74 7.26 8.19
C SER A 127 -7.77 6.20 8.61
N LEU A 128 -8.41 5.54 7.64
CA LEU A 128 -9.39 4.48 7.90
C LEU A 128 -8.73 3.23 8.50
N GLN A 129 -7.54 2.86 8.04
CA GLN A 129 -6.77 1.77 8.63
C GLN A 129 -6.41 2.06 10.09
N CYS A 130 -5.94 3.27 10.40
CA CYS A 130 -5.63 3.68 11.78
C CYS A 130 -6.87 3.61 12.69
N GLY A 131 -8.02 4.11 12.23
CA GLY A 131 -9.27 4.01 12.98
C GLY A 131 -9.75 2.56 13.18
N SER A 132 -9.57 1.71 12.16
CA SER A 132 -9.91 0.28 12.22
C SER A 132 -9.02 -0.48 13.19
N LEU A 133 -7.71 -0.24 13.13
CA LEU A 133 -6.74 -0.84 14.03
C LEU A 133 -7.06 -0.48 15.48
N ARG A 134 -7.30 0.81 15.74
CA ARG A 134 -7.65 1.28 17.08
C ARG A 134 -8.92 0.61 17.62
N TYR A 135 -9.96 0.50 16.80
CA TYR A 135 -11.19 -0.20 17.19
C TYR A 135 -10.93 -1.64 17.63
N ILE A 136 -10.15 -2.40 16.85
CA ILE A 136 -9.81 -3.79 17.17
C ILE A 136 -8.98 -3.87 18.46
N VAL A 137 -7.95 -3.03 18.58
CA VAL A 137 -7.04 -3.01 19.74
C VAL A 137 -7.77 -2.65 21.03
N ASP A 138 -8.72 -1.71 20.99
CA ASP A 138 -9.51 -1.28 22.15
C ASP A 138 -10.52 -2.35 22.60
N LYS A 139 -10.98 -3.20 21.68
CA LYS A 139 -12.04 -4.19 21.93
C LYS A 139 -11.52 -5.60 22.19
N LEU A 140 -10.35 -5.96 21.66
CA LEU A 140 -9.73 -7.27 21.92
C LEU A 140 -8.93 -7.24 23.23
N PRO A 141 -9.31 -8.06 24.23
CA PRO A 141 -8.51 -8.20 25.44
C PRO A 141 -7.14 -8.81 25.08
N MET A 142 -6.08 -8.34 25.72
CA MET A 142 -4.72 -8.82 25.47
C MET A 142 -4.04 -9.19 26.78
N ALA A 143 -3.35 -10.32 26.78
CA ALA A 143 -2.36 -10.64 27.80
C ALA A 143 -1.04 -9.95 27.42
N GLU A 144 -0.82 -8.74 27.93
CA GLU A 144 0.33 -7.87 27.56
C GLU A 144 1.69 -8.56 27.79
N GLU A 145 1.77 -9.45 28.78
CA GLU A 145 2.99 -10.20 29.11
C GLU A 145 3.11 -11.57 28.42
N ALA A 146 2.17 -11.96 27.55
CA ALA A 146 2.22 -13.24 26.85
C ALA A 146 3.20 -13.25 25.66
N HIS A 147 3.69 -12.08 25.23
CA HIS A 147 4.64 -11.94 24.14
C HIS A 147 6.04 -12.42 24.56
N HIS A 148 6.80 -13.07 23.66
CA HIS A 148 8.11 -13.66 23.98
C HIS A 148 9.14 -12.65 24.51
N LYS A 149 9.05 -11.39 24.07
CA LYS A 149 9.88 -10.27 24.55
C LYS A 149 9.40 -9.56 25.83
N SER A 150 8.36 -10.04 26.51
CA SER A 150 7.91 -9.43 27.77
C SER A 150 9.02 -9.46 28.83
N LEU A 151 9.10 -8.41 29.66
CA LEU A 151 10.00 -8.35 30.82
C LEU A 151 9.87 -9.59 31.71
N SER A 152 8.66 -10.14 31.84
CA SER A 152 8.38 -11.36 32.61
C SER A 152 9.02 -12.64 32.05
N ASN A 153 9.40 -12.64 30.76
CA ASN A 153 10.07 -13.75 30.06
C ASN A 153 11.57 -13.48 29.88
N THR A 154 12.09 -12.31 30.31
CA THR A 154 13.53 -11.98 30.20
C THR A 154 14.44 -12.85 31.09
N HIS A 155 13.88 -13.50 32.10
CA HIS A 155 14.58 -14.48 32.93
C HIS A 155 14.66 -15.87 32.28
N GLU A 156 13.86 -16.14 31.24
CA GLU A 156 13.96 -17.37 30.47
C GLU A 156 15.13 -17.25 29.49
N ALA A 157 16.14 -18.10 29.69
CA ALA A 157 17.27 -18.16 28.78
C ALA A 157 16.84 -18.82 27.46
N ILE A 158 17.29 -18.27 26.34
CA ILE A 158 17.32 -18.97 25.05
C ILE A 158 18.27 -20.18 25.12
N CYS A 159 18.16 -21.10 24.14
CA CYS A 159 19.08 -22.22 24.03
C CYS A 159 20.52 -21.71 23.95
N LEU A 160 21.42 -22.36 24.68
CA LEU A 160 22.84 -22.06 24.60
C LEU A 160 23.34 -22.33 23.17
N PRO A 161 24.25 -21.50 22.64
CA PRO A 161 24.83 -21.72 21.32
C PRO A 161 25.37 -23.13 21.15
N GLY A 162 25.03 -23.80 20.04
CA GLY A 162 25.45 -25.17 19.76
C GLY A 162 24.65 -26.27 20.46
N THR A 163 23.64 -25.92 21.26
CA THR A 163 22.71 -26.89 21.86
C THR A 163 21.41 -27.01 21.05
N ARG A 164 20.75 -28.17 21.12
CA ARG A 164 19.45 -28.43 20.47
C ARG A 164 19.41 -28.14 18.96
N THR A 165 20.57 -28.09 18.31
CA THR A 165 20.75 -27.67 16.91
C THR A 165 19.98 -28.54 15.93
N GLU A 166 19.98 -29.86 16.14
CA GLU A 166 19.22 -30.80 15.30
C GLU A 166 17.72 -30.52 15.35
N LEU A 167 17.16 -30.30 16.55
CA LEU A 167 15.75 -29.98 16.74
C LEU A 167 15.38 -28.61 16.15
N LEU A 168 16.21 -27.58 16.39
CA LEU A 168 15.98 -26.25 15.82
C LEU A 168 16.05 -26.26 14.28
N THR A 169 16.95 -27.08 13.73
CA THR A 169 17.04 -27.30 12.27
C THR A 169 15.80 -28.01 11.75
N LEU A 170 15.29 -29.01 12.48
CA LEU A 170 14.06 -29.71 12.13
C LEU A 170 12.86 -28.76 12.11
N ILE A 171 12.71 -27.93 13.14
CA ILE A 171 11.64 -26.92 13.23
C ILE A 171 11.75 -25.90 12.08
N SER A 172 12.97 -25.46 11.76
CA SER A 172 13.19 -24.53 10.64
C SER A 172 12.75 -25.15 9.31
N LYS A 173 13.16 -26.39 9.04
CA LYS A 173 12.75 -27.13 7.82
C LYS A 173 11.25 -27.36 7.77
N TRP A 174 10.64 -27.67 8.91
CA TRP A 174 9.19 -27.80 9.03
C TRP A 174 8.48 -26.50 8.64
N ALA A 175 8.94 -25.34 9.12
CA ALA A 175 8.33 -24.06 8.79
C ALA A 175 8.56 -23.62 7.34
N GLU A 176 9.65 -24.05 6.70
CA GLU A 176 9.99 -23.66 5.32
C GLU A 176 9.38 -24.60 4.26
N SER A 177 9.02 -25.83 4.63
CA SER A 177 8.46 -26.81 3.69
C SER A 177 7.00 -26.49 3.32
N ALA A 178 6.72 -26.43 2.02
CA ALA A 178 5.35 -26.28 1.51
C ALA A 178 4.50 -27.54 1.68
N ASP A 179 5.09 -28.69 2.03
CA ASP A 179 4.39 -29.97 2.20
C ASP A 179 4.26 -30.39 3.67
N SER A 180 4.90 -29.67 4.58
CA SER A 180 4.84 -29.99 6.01
C SER A 180 3.46 -29.71 6.61
N GLU A 181 3.20 -30.43 7.69
CA GLU A 181 2.06 -30.30 8.58
C GLU A 181 1.92 -28.86 9.10
N THR A 182 0.71 -28.49 9.51
CA THR A 182 0.42 -27.15 10.03
C THR A 182 0.78 -26.98 11.50
N ILE A 183 0.89 -28.08 12.26
CA ILE A 183 1.25 -28.06 13.68
C ILE A 183 2.52 -28.88 13.91
N PHE A 184 3.53 -28.22 14.50
CA PHE A 184 4.68 -28.87 15.11
C PHE A 184 4.42 -29.00 16.61
N TRP A 185 4.27 -30.22 17.12
CA TRP A 185 4.02 -30.47 18.54
C TRP A 185 5.30 -30.90 19.26
N LEU A 186 5.82 -30.03 20.13
CA LEU A 186 6.96 -30.35 20.98
C LEU A 186 6.49 -30.83 22.35
N SER A 187 6.78 -32.09 22.67
CA SER A 187 6.45 -32.73 23.96
C SER A 187 7.70 -33.15 24.70
N GLY A 188 7.62 -33.37 26.01
CA GLY A 188 8.77 -33.82 26.79
C GLY A 188 8.55 -33.65 28.28
N MET A 189 9.39 -34.30 29.09
CA MET A 189 9.27 -34.23 30.56
C MET A 189 9.42 -32.78 31.08
N PRO A 190 8.83 -32.44 32.24
CA PRO A 190 9.11 -31.18 32.91
C PRO A 190 10.63 -30.99 33.09
N GLY A 191 11.12 -29.76 32.89
CA GLY A 191 12.54 -29.42 33.05
C GLY A 191 13.46 -29.75 31.86
N THR A 192 12.97 -30.29 30.73
CA THR A 192 13.80 -30.57 29.55
C THR A 192 14.14 -29.33 28.69
N GLY A 193 13.64 -28.15 29.08
CA GLY A 193 13.90 -26.88 28.40
C GLY A 193 12.99 -26.58 27.21
N LYS A 194 11.73 -27.07 27.22
CA LYS A 194 10.75 -26.81 26.14
C LYS A 194 10.46 -25.32 25.96
N SER A 195 10.19 -24.58 27.03
CA SER A 195 9.99 -23.13 27.00
C SER A 195 11.21 -22.38 26.47
N THR A 196 12.41 -22.81 26.86
CA THR A 196 13.68 -22.32 26.30
C THR A 196 13.78 -22.56 24.79
N ILE A 197 13.35 -23.73 24.30
CA ILE A 197 13.30 -24.03 22.86
C ILE A 197 12.24 -23.13 22.19
N ALA A 198 11.04 -23.00 22.75
CA ALA A 198 9.96 -22.15 22.22
C ALA A 198 10.39 -20.68 22.09
N LEU A 199 11.07 -20.14 23.11
CA LEU A 199 11.62 -18.80 23.11
C LEU A 199 12.70 -18.62 22.02
N THR A 200 13.58 -19.62 21.87
CA THR A 200 14.61 -19.62 20.82
C THR A 200 13.99 -19.65 19.42
N VAL A 201 12.96 -20.48 19.24
CA VAL A 201 12.20 -20.59 17.99
C VAL A 201 11.49 -19.29 17.66
N ALA A 202 10.86 -18.64 18.64
CA ALA A 202 10.24 -17.33 18.45
C ALA A 202 11.26 -16.30 17.96
N ASN A 203 12.41 -16.18 18.62
CA ASN A 203 13.48 -15.27 18.18
C ASN A 203 13.98 -15.60 16.76
N LEU A 204 14.21 -16.88 16.47
CA LEU A 204 14.66 -17.34 15.15
C LEU A 204 13.71 -16.92 14.02
N PHE A 205 12.39 -17.09 14.21
CA PHE A 205 11.42 -16.72 13.20
C PHE A 205 11.12 -15.22 13.16
N GLU A 206 11.36 -14.50 14.26
CA GLU A 206 11.29 -13.04 14.24
C GLU A 206 12.43 -12.44 13.41
N GLU A 207 13.66 -12.97 13.54
CA GLU A 207 14.81 -12.57 12.71
C GLU A 207 14.58 -12.84 11.21
N LYS A 208 13.80 -13.88 10.89
CA LYS A 208 13.39 -14.22 9.52
C LYS A 208 12.17 -13.45 9.01
N ASP A 209 11.59 -12.56 9.82
CA ASP A 209 10.32 -11.87 9.54
C ASP A 209 9.15 -12.83 9.21
N GLN A 210 9.17 -14.00 9.84
CA GLN A 210 8.17 -15.07 9.67
C GLN A 210 7.34 -15.29 10.95
N LEU A 211 7.72 -14.69 12.08
CA LEU A 211 6.95 -14.78 13.32
C LEU A 211 5.72 -13.86 13.27
N GLY A 212 4.53 -14.46 13.33
CA GLY A 212 3.27 -13.73 13.38
C GLY A 212 2.82 -13.38 14.79
N ALA A 213 2.91 -14.34 15.71
CA ALA A 213 2.46 -14.16 17.08
C ALA A 213 3.12 -15.15 18.04
N THR A 214 3.11 -14.79 19.32
CA THR A 214 3.54 -15.63 20.43
C THR A 214 2.53 -15.60 21.57
N PHE A 215 2.37 -16.72 22.27
CA PHE A 215 1.61 -16.76 23.52
C PHE A 215 2.26 -17.76 24.48
N PHE A 216 2.87 -17.23 25.55
CA PHE A 216 3.46 -18.02 26.61
C PHE A 216 2.50 -18.07 27.78
N PHE A 217 1.89 -19.22 28.06
CA PHE A 217 1.07 -19.39 29.25
C PHE A 217 1.93 -19.24 30.52
N LYS A 218 1.30 -18.80 31.61
CA LYS A 218 1.96 -18.68 32.92
C LYS A 218 0.93 -18.63 34.04
N LEU A 219 0.95 -19.63 34.91
CA LEU A 219 0.04 -19.73 36.04
C LEU A 219 0.23 -18.56 37.02
N GLY A 220 -0.86 -18.03 37.58
CA GLY A 220 -0.82 -16.94 38.56
C GLY A 220 -0.48 -15.57 37.97
N THR A 221 -0.38 -15.46 36.64
CA THR A 221 -0.24 -14.18 35.93
C THR A 221 -1.56 -13.86 35.24
N VAL A 222 -2.20 -12.78 35.67
CA VAL A 222 -3.51 -12.35 35.17
C VAL A 222 -3.48 -12.26 33.64
N GLY A 223 -4.36 -13.02 33.00
CA GLY A 223 -4.47 -13.07 31.53
C GLY A 223 -3.65 -14.15 30.83
N ARG A 224 -2.59 -14.68 31.46
CA ARG A 224 -1.75 -15.76 30.90
C ARG A 224 -2.11 -17.16 31.39
N GLU A 225 -2.99 -17.25 32.38
CA GLU A 225 -3.49 -18.52 32.95
C GLU A 225 -4.76 -19.04 32.26
N SER A 226 -5.38 -18.23 31.39
CA SER A 226 -6.69 -18.54 30.81
C SER A 226 -6.64 -18.45 29.29
N ALA A 227 -7.08 -19.52 28.62
CA ALA A 227 -7.10 -19.61 27.17
C ALA A 227 -8.02 -18.56 26.52
N ARG A 228 -8.94 -17.93 27.27
CA ARG A 228 -9.79 -16.82 26.78
C ARG A 228 -9.01 -15.64 26.20
N TYR A 229 -7.74 -15.47 26.57
CA TYR A 229 -6.88 -14.42 26.02
C TYR A 229 -5.99 -14.89 24.86
N LEU A 230 -5.94 -16.20 24.58
CA LEU A 230 -5.06 -16.80 23.58
C LEU A 230 -5.29 -16.19 22.19
N PHE A 231 -6.46 -16.42 21.61
CA PHE A 231 -6.75 -15.95 20.26
C PHE A 231 -6.88 -14.42 20.15
N PRO A 232 -7.47 -13.68 21.09
CA PRO A 232 -7.50 -12.22 21.05
C PRO A 232 -6.08 -11.62 21.06
N THR A 233 -5.17 -12.19 21.85
CA THR A 233 -3.77 -11.76 21.90
C THR A 233 -3.03 -12.11 20.60
N ILE A 234 -3.24 -13.31 20.06
CA ILE A 234 -2.68 -13.73 18.76
C ILE A 234 -3.16 -12.81 17.64
N VAL A 235 -4.47 -12.53 17.56
CA VAL A 235 -5.07 -11.67 16.52
C VAL A 235 -4.47 -10.27 16.59
N ARG A 236 -4.35 -9.69 17.79
CA ARG A 236 -3.72 -8.38 17.97
C ARG A 236 -2.27 -8.35 17.49
N GLN A 237 -1.50 -9.42 17.70
CA GLN A 237 -0.13 -9.51 17.19
C GLN A 237 -0.12 -9.67 15.66
N LEU A 238 -1.00 -10.52 15.11
CA LEU A 238 -1.09 -10.77 13.68
C LEU A 238 -1.48 -9.53 12.89
N ILE A 239 -2.47 -8.74 13.32
CA ILE A 239 -2.90 -7.53 12.59
C ILE A 239 -1.83 -6.43 12.56
N LEU A 240 -0.93 -6.40 13.56
CA LEU A 240 0.19 -5.46 13.58
C LEU A 240 1.26 -5.82 12.55
N ARG A 241 1.46 -7.12 12.30
CA ARG A 241 2.39 -7.64 11.28
C ARG A 241 1.76 -7.68 9.89
N HIS A 242 0.49 -8.07 9.81
CA HIS A 242 -0.27 -8.28 8.60
C HIS A 242 -1.52 -7.39 8.62
N GLN A 243 -1.32 -6.08 8.40
CA GLN A 243 -2.39 -5.07 8.44
C GLN A 243 -3.53 -5.34 7.44
N GLN A 244 -3.29 -6.16 6.42
CA GLN A 244 -4.32 -6.63 5.48
C GLN A 244 -5.45 -7.39 6.17
N LEU A 245 -5.22 -7.99 7.34
CA LEU A 245 -6.24 -8.68 8.14
C LEU A 245 -7.24 -7.73 8.81
N ILE A 246 -6.88 -6.46 9.01
CA ILE A 246 -7.66 -5.49 9.79
C ILE A 246 -9.12 -5.38 9.30
N PRO A 247 -9.41 -5.22 8.00
CA PRO A 247 -10.80 -5.08 7.54
C PRO A 247 -11.65 -6.33 7.84
N ALA A 248 -11.10 -7.52 7.64
CA ALA A 248 -11.82 -8.78 7.86
C ALA A 248 -12.07 -9.03 9.36
N VAL A 249 -11.05 -8.80 10.20
CA VAL A 249 -11.19 -8.91 11.66
C VAL A 249 -12.18 -7.89 12.20
N ARG A 250 -12.12 -6.64 11.71
CA ARG A 250 -13.07 -5.58 12.10
C ARG A 250 -14.50 -5.98 11.75
N ALA A 251 -14.75 -6.44 10.53
CA ALA A 251 -16.07 -6.84 10.09
C ALA A 251 -16.63 -7.99 10.96
N ALA A 252 -15.80 -8.97 11.33
CA ALA A 252 -16.21 -10.06 12.22
C ALA A 252 -16.60 -9.57 13.63
N MET A 253 -15.89 -8.56 14.15
CA MET A 253 -16.19 -7.96 15.46
C MET A 253 -17.40 -7.01 15.43
N GLU A 254 -17.67 -6.38 14.29
CA GLU A 254 -18.88 -5.56 14.09
C GLU A 254 -20.13 -6.44 13.93
N ASP A 255 -20.01 -7.62 13.32
CA ASP A 255 -21.07 -8.64 13.23
C ASP A 255 -21.42 -9.27 14.59
N ASP A 256 -20.41 -9.60 15.40
CA ASP A 256 -20.59 -10.14 16.76
C ASP A 256 -19.74 -9.36 17.77
N PRO A 257 -20.28 -8.31 18.42
CA PRO A 257 -19.54 -7.52 19.41
C PRO A 257 -19.02 -8.31 20.62
N ASP A 258 -19.66 -9.44 20.94
CA ASP A 258 -19.26 -10.34 22.03
C ASP A 258 -18.25 -11.40 21.57
N LEU A 259 -17.82 -11.38 20.31
CA LEU A 259 -16.87 -12.32 19.72
C LEU A 259 -15.61 -12.59 20.57
N PRO A 260 -14.98 -11.58 21.21
CA PRO A 260 -13.80 -11.80 22.07
C PRO A 260 -14.08 -12.63 23.33
N HIS A 261 -15.35 -12.85 23.66
CA HIS A 261 -15.80 -13.61 24.83
C HIS A 261 -16.54 -14.90 24.45
N ARG A 262 -16.64 -15.23 23.15
CA ARG A 262 -17.19 -16.50 22.68
C ARG A 262 -16.23 -17.66 22.95
N SER A 263 -16.68 -18.89 22.70
CA SER A 263 -15.82 -20.08 22.79
C SER A 263 -14.58 -19.98 21.90
N LEU A 264 -13.48 -20.63 22.31
CA LEU A 264 -12.21 -20.63 21.58
C LEU A 264 -12.33 -21.07 20.12
N SER A 265 -13.16 -22.06 19.80
CA SER A 265 -13.40 -22.47 18.41
C SER A 265 -13.99 -21.35 17.56
N VAL A 266 -14.99 -20.64 18.08
CA VAL A 266 -15.63 -19.51 17.37
C VAL A 266 -14.64 -18.35 17.22
N GLN A 267 -13.84 -18.07 18.24
CA GLN A 267 -12.80 -17.04 18.15
C GLN A 267 -11.77 -17.39 17.07
N PHE A 268 -11.24 -18.61 17.07
CA PHE A 268 -10.29 -19.06 16.06
C PHE A 268 -10.88 -18.97 14.64
N GLU A 269 -12.10 -19.50 14.47
CA GLU A 269 -12.74 -19.53 13.16
C GLU A 269 -12.99 -18.12 12.61
N LYS A 270 -13.62 -17.24 13.40
CA LYS A 270 -14.02 -15.91 12.93
C LYS A 270 -12.92 -14.85 12.98
N LEU A 271 -11.98 -14.91 13.92
CA LEU A 271 -10.93 -13.89 14.07
C LEU A 271 -9.61 -14.24 13.38
N ILE A 272 -9.34 -15.52 13.12
CA ILE A 272 -8.07 -15.95 12.52
C ILE A 272 -8.34 -16.61 11.18
N LEU A 273 -9.11 -17.69 11.16
CA LEU A 273 -9.25 -18.52 9.97
C LEU A 273 -9.95 -17.77 8.84
N GLN A 274 -11.19 -17.34 9.04
CA GLN A 274 -11.96 -16.64 8.00
C GLN A 274 -11.23 -15.40 7.46
N PRO A 275 -10.62 -14.54 8.31
CA PRO A 275 -9.76 -13.46 7.83
C PRO A 275 -8.61 -13.93 6.95
N LEU A 276 -7.87 -14.97 7.34
CA LEU A 276 -6.78 -15.51 6.52
C LEU A 276 -7.27 -16.08 5.18
N LEU A 277 -8.41 -16.77 5.17
CA LEU A 277 -9.01 -17.31 3.93
C LEU A 277 -9.52 -16.22 2.99
N SER A 278 -10.02 -15.11 3.55
CA SER A 278 -10.50 -13.98 2.77
C SER A 278 -9.36 -13.22 2.07
N LEU A 279 -8.12 -13.34 2.57
CA LEU A 279 -6.96 -12.75 1.95
C LEU A 279 -6.51 -13.57 0.76
N ARG A 280 -6.61 -12.98 -0.44
CA ARG A 280 -5.89 -13.45 -1.62
C ARG A 280 -4.42 -13.01 -1.51
N LEU A 281 -3.68 -13.69 -0.63
CA LEU A 281 -2.24 -13.44 -0.51
C LEU A 281 -1.57 -13.84 -1.82
N ASN A 282 -1.06 -12.83 -2.55
CA ASN A 282 -0.32 -13.03 -3.81
C ASN A 282 1.03 -13.72 -3.59
N GLN A 283 1.44 -13.92 -2.33
CA GLN A 283 2.68 -14.58 -1.92
C GLN A 283 2.37 -15.61 -0.84
N SER A 284 2.98 -16.79 -0.96
CA SER A 284 2.98 -17.83 0.07
C SER A 284 3.92 -17.44 1.22
N THR A 285 3.56 -16.43 2.01
CA THR A 285 4.29 -16.11 3.25
C THR A 285 3.79 -17.06 4.34
N ARG A 286 4.67 -17.96 4.81
CA ARG A 286 4.38 -18.83 5.94
C ARG A 286 4.63 -18.06 7.23
N THR A 287 3.56 -17.85 7.99
CA THR A 287 3.58 -17.18 9.29
C THR A 287 3.59 -18.22 10.40
N VAL A 288 4.54 -18.10 11.34
CA VAL A 288 4.68 -18.99 12.49
C VAL A 288 4.04 -18.37 13.72
N ILE A 289 3.26 -19.16 14.45
CA ILE A 289 2.70 -18.81 15.75
C ILE A 289 3.29 -19.77 16.78
N VAL A 290 3.89 -19.24 17.85
CA VAL A 290 4.47 -20.05 18.93
C VAL A 290 3.56 -19.98 20.15
N ILE A 291 3.10 -21.13 20.62
CA ILE A 291 2.31 -21.26 21.85
C ILE A 291 3.10 -22.16 22.79
N ASP A 292 3.45 -21.65 23.96
CA ASP A 292 4.20 -22.39 24.98
C ASP A 292 3.33 -22.65 26.21
N GLU A 293 3.54 -23.81 26.84
CA GLU A 293 2.80 -24.25 28.02
C GLU A 293 1.27 -24.29 27.85
N LEU A 294 0.79 -24.71 26.67
CA LEU A 294 -0.65 -24.87 26.41
C LEU A 294 -1.33 -25.81 27.44
N ASP A 295 -0.58 -26.74 28.02
CA ASP A 295 -1.05 -27.66 29.06
C ASP A 295 -1.36 -27.00 30.42
N GLN A 296 -1.07 -25.70 30.60
CA GLN A 296 -1.38 -24.95 31.82
C GLN A 296 -2.80 -24.37 31.86
N CYS A 297 -3.58 -24.49 30.77
CA CYS A 297 -4.99 -24.08 30.76
C CYS A 297 -5.94 -25.27 31.01
N ASP A 298 -7.22 -24.98 31.23
CA ASP A 298 -8.21 -26.01 31.54
C ASP A 298 -8.30 -27.06 30.42
N GLU A 299 -8.47 -28.33 30.78
CA GLU A 299 -8.41 -29.45 29.84
C GLU A 299 -9.44 -29.33 28.69
N ASP A 300 -10.60 -28.74 28.99
CA ASP A 300 -11.63 -28.44 27.99
C ASP A 300 -11.17 -27.35 27.00
N ASP A 301 -10.51 -26.30 27.49
CA ASP A 301 -9.96 -25.23 26.66
C ASP A 301 -8.82 -25.74 25.75
N ILE A 302 -7.96 -26.64 26.25
CA ILE A 302 -6.92 -27.30 25.46
C ILE A 302 -7.55 -28.08 24.32
N ARG A 303 -8.55 -28.93 24.61
CA ARG A 303 -9.21 -29.76 23.60
C ARG A 303 -9.89 -28.91 22.53
N VAL A 304 -10.52 -27.82 22.93
CA VAL A 304 -11.21 -26.90 22.02
C VAL A 304 -10.21 -26.10 21.18
N ALA A 305 -9.09 -25.65 21.76
CA ALA A 305 -8.02 -24.98 21.03
C ALA A 305 -7.33 -25.93 20.04
N GLU A 306 -6.97 -27.14 20.46
CA GLU A 306 -6.41 -28.18 19.60
C GLU A 306 -7.38 -28.52 18.46
N PHE A 307 -8.67 -28.72 18.77
CA PHE A 307 -9.69 -29.04 17.77
C PHE A 307 -9.87 -27.91 16.75
N ALA A 308 -9.92 -26.66 17.22
CA ALA A 308 -10.06 -25.49 16.35
C ALA A 308 -8.89 -25.38 15.37
N ILE A 309 -7.66 -25.53 15.86
CA ILE A 309 -6.45 -25.43 15.04
C ILE A 309 -6.34 -26.60 14.04
N CYS A 310 -6.74 -27.81 14.45
CA CYS A 310 -6.60 -29.02 13.60
C CYS A 310 -7.67 -29.18 12.51
N LYS A 311 -8.88 -28.61 12.66
CA LYS A 311 -10.05 -28.89 11.78
C LYS A 311 -10.32 -27.85 10.70
N SER A 312 -9.46 -26.84 10.55
CA SER A 312 -9.64 -25.78 9.59
C SER A 312 -9.63 -26.27 8.12
N PRO A 313 -10.57 -25.87 7.24
CA PRO A 313 -10.81 -26.51 5.94
C PRO A 313 -9.65 -26.46 4.94
N ASP A 314 -8.78 -25.45 5.01
CA ASP A 314 -7.60 -25.35 4.11
C ASP A 314 -6.34 -26.00 4.70
N ILE A 315 -6.43 -26.46 5.96
CA ILE A 315 -5.43 -27.29 6.64
C ILE A 315 -5.67 -28.79 6.33
N LEU A 316 -6.81 -29.15 5.70
CA LEU A 316 -7.30 -30.53 5.53
C LEU A 316 -6.56 -31.39 4.51
N ASN A 317 -5.66 -30.84 3.68
CA ASN A 317 -4.91 -31.64 2.69
C ASN A 317 -3.57 -32.15 3.19
N LYS A 318 -3.25 -31.95 4.48
CA LYS A 318 -1.97 -32.37 5.08
C LYS A 318 -2.19 -33.06 6.43
N PRO A 319 -1.22 -33.87 6.90
CA PRO A 319 -1.29 -34.40 8.25
C PRO A 319 -1.38 -33.22 9.24
N ALA A 320 -2.28 -33.31 10.20
CA ALA A 320 -2.61 -32.17 11.06
C ALA A 320 -1.52 -31.88 12.10
N ARG A 321 -0.65 -32.86 12.42
CA ARG A 321 0.27 -32.79 13.55
C ARG A 321 1.44 -33.76 13.41
N THR A 322 2.64 -33.27 13.67
CA THR A 322 3.83 -34.09 13.88
C THR A 322 4.29 -33.94 15.32
N SER A 323 4.46 -35.07 16.02
CA SER A 323 4.86 -35.07 17.44
C SER A 323 6.34 -35.37 17.57
N HIS A 324 7.06 -34.50 18.27
CA HIS A 324 8.49 -34.65 18.56
C HIS A 324 8.73 -34.56 20.06
N THR A 325 9.80 -35.22 20.53
CA THR A 325 10.20 -35.22 21.94
C THR A 325 11.43 -34.33 22.12
N ALA A 326 11.37 -33.43 23.10
CA ALA A 326 12.47 -32.56 23.53
C ALA A 326 13.55 -33.31 24.30
#